data_AF-A0A850P4I5-F1
#
_entry.id   AF-A0A850P4I5-F1
#
_cell.length_a   1.000
_cell.length_b   1.000
_cell.length_c   1.000
_cell.angle_alpha   90.00
_cell.angle_beta   90.00
_cell.angle_gamma   90.00
#
_symmetry.space_group_name_H-M   'P 1'
#
loop_
_entity.id
_entity.type
_entity.pdbx_description
1 polymer ?
#
loop_
_entity_poly.entity_id
_entity_poly.type
_entity_poly.pdbx_seq_one_letter_code
_entity_poly.pdbx_strand_id
1 'polypeptide(L)'
;LINDRLSFMRFLGLGLSDRVPDAKTVWLCQKRLTQAGAIDGLFNRFDATLRNAGYLPMSGQILDATLVAAPKQRNTNAEKADLREGRIPEDWQDKPAKLSHKDRHARWTLKFTKAKRQDDGTMPSSDLAIPFFGYKSHVSIDRKYRFIRKWKTTHAAASDGARLREGLLDKTNTASSVWADTAYRSKANEDFMEKQGFVSKVHRKKPHLKPMPRHIQKSNAGKSIIRSRVEHVFADQKSQTGLFVRTVGISRATMRIGLANIVYNMRRFLFLERLNASA
;
A
#
# COMPACT_ATOMS: atom_id res chain seq x y z
N LEU A 1 12.53 -6.01 -24.23
CA LEU A 1 11.66 -7.19 -24.31
C LEU A 1 12.38 -8.43 -23.78
N ILE A 2 11.68 -9.52 -23.48
CA ILE A 2 12.28 -10.75 -22.90
C ILE A 2 13.35 -11.37 -23.81
N ASN A 3 13.14 -11.33 -25.14
CA ASN A 3 14.11 -11.78 -26.13
C ASN A 3 15.33 -10.85 -26.31
N ASP A 4 15.24 -9.60 -25.86
CA ASP A 4 16.34 -8.64 -26.05
C ASP A 4 17.49 -8.86 -25.05
N ARG A 5 17.32 -9.78 -24.08
CA ARG A 5 18.31 -10.07 -23.05
C ARG A 5 18.38 -11.57 -22.74
N LEU A 6 19.51 -12.18 -23.09
CA LEU A 6 19.81 -13.58 -22.76
C LEU A 6 19.71 -13.88 -21.26
N SER A 7 20.03 -12.91 -20.40
CA SER A 7 19.88 -13.06 -18.94
C SER A 7 18.43 -13.25 -18.50
N PHE A 8 17.47 -12.60 -19.18
CA PHE A 8 16.03 -12.77 -18.91
C PHE A 8 15.51 -14.10 -19.47
N MET A 9 15.98 -14.51 -20.65
CA MET A 9 15.65 -15.81 -21.22
C MET A 9 16.13 -16.93 -20.30
N ARG A 10 17.39 -16.88 -19.85
CA ARG A 10 17.96 -17.83 -18.88
C ARG A 10 17.18 -17.85 -17.55
N PHE A 11 16.82 -16.68 -17.02
CA PHE A 11 16.02 -16.60 -15.79
C PHE A 11 14.65 -17.27 -15.93
N LEU A 12 14.01 -17.12 -17.09
CA LEU A 12 12.71 -17.74 -17.39
C LEU A 12 12.83 -19.20 -17.86
N GLY A 13 14.05 -19.73 -17.99
CA GLY A 13 14.30 -21.07 -18.52
C GLY A 13 13.96 -21.22 -20.01
N LEU A 14 14.02 -20.13 -20.79
CA LEU A 14 13.73 -20.11 -22.22
C LEU A 14 15.02 -20.29 -23.03
N GLY A 15 15.01 -21.19 -24.00
CA GLY A 15 16.00 -21.33 -25.06
C GLY A 15 15.85 -20.27 -26.17
N LEU A 16 16.86 -20.16 -27.03
CA LEU A 16 16.89 -19.16 -28.12
C LEU A 16 15.71 -19.27 -29.10
N SER A 17 15.18 -20.48 -29.27
CA SER A 17 14.07 -20.78 -30.19
C SER A 17 12.72 -20.89 -29.47
N ASP A 18 12.69 -20.74 -28.14
CA ASP A 18 11.46 -20.90 -27.37
C ASP A 18 10.52 -19.72 -27.58
N ARG A 19 9.22 -20.02 -27.58
CA ARG A 19 8.19 -18.99 -27.72
C ARG A 19 8.10 -18.18 -26.43
N VAL A 20 8.43 -16.89 -26.51
CA VAL A 20 8.25 -15.95 -25.40
C VAL A 20 6.77 -15.75 -25.08
N PRO A 21 6.39 -15.75 -23.78
CA PRO A 21 5.05 -15.38 -23.36
C PRO A 21 4.66 -14.00 -23.89
N ASP A 22 3.59 -13.95 -24.68
CA ASP A 22 3.02 -12.71 -25.16
C ASP A 22 2.23 -11.97 -24.07
N ALA A 23 1.76 -10.76 -24.37
CA ALA A 23 0.98 -9.95 -23.43
C ALA A 23 -0.28 -10.67 -22.93
N LYS A 24 -0.92 -11.47 -23.80
CA LYS A 24 -2.13 -12.24 -23.46
C LYS A 24 -1.82 -13.35 -22.47
N THR A 25 -0.69 -14.03 -22.62
CA THR A 25 -0.22 -15.10 -21.72
C THR A 25 0.08 -14.54 -20.34
N VAL A 26 0.80 -13.42 -20.25
CA VAL A 26 1.08 -12.75 -18.97
C VAL A 26 -0.23 -12.30 -18.29
N TRP A 27 -1.15 -11.73 -19.06
CA TRP A 27 -2.46 -11.33 -18.54
C TRP A 27 -3.28 -12.52 -18.03
N LEU A 28 -3.29 -13.63 -18.77
CA LEU A 28 -4.02 -14.85 -18.38
C LEU A 28 -3.43 -15.46 -17.11
N CYS A 29 -2.10 -15.48 -16.98
CA CYS A 29 -1.41 -15.90 -15.76
C CYS A 29 -1.85 -15.06 -14.55
N GLN A 30 -1.80 -13.72 -14.65
CA GLN A 30 -2.26 -12.84 -13.59
C GLN A 30 -3.74 -13.03 -13.25
N LYS A 31 -4.58 -13.25 -14.27
CA LYS A 31 -6.01 -13.55 -14.08
C LYS A 31 -6.22 -14.85 -13.30
N ARG A 32 -5.52 -15.93 -13.67
CA ARG A 32 -5.58 -17.22 -12.96
C ARG A 32 -5.11 -17.09 -11.51
N LEU A 33 -4.00 -16.39 -11.27
CA LEU A 33 -3.50 -16.13 -9.91
C LEU A 33 -4.52 -15.33 -9.07
N THR A 34 -5.18 -14.34 -9.69
CA THR A 34 -6.23 -13.56 -9.02
C THR A 34 -7.43 -14.43 -8.67
N GLN A 35 -7.90 -15.28 -9.60
CA GLN A 35 -9.02 -16.19 -9.37
C GLN A 35 -8.72 -17.23 -8.29
N ALA A 36 -7.47 -17.70 -8.22
CA ALA A 36 -7.02 -18.64 -7.20
C ALA A 36 -6.77 -17.99 -5.82
N GLY A 37 -6.85 -16.66 -5.69
CA GLY A 37 -6.50 -15.96 -4.45
C GLY A 37 -5.02 -16.14 -4.04
N ALA A 38 -4.13 -16.43 -5.01
CA ALA A 38 -2.79 -16.94 -4.74
C ALA A 38 -1.85 -15.92 -4.07
N ILE A 39 -2.21 -14.63 -4.06
CA ILE A 39 -1.31 -13.56 -3.64
C ILE A 39 -0.88 -13.66 -2.18
N ASP A 40 -1.80 -14.04 -1.29
CA ASP A 40 -1.49 -14.19 0.14
C ASP A 40 -0.56 -15.38 0.37
N GLY A 41 -0.79 -16.49 -0.34
CA GLY A 41 0.10 -17.65 -0.31
C GLY A 41 1.51 -17.34 -0.82
N LEU A 42 1.62 -16.62 -1.94
CA LEU A 42 2.90 -16.18 -2.49
C LEU A 42 3.63 -15.23 -1.52
N PHE A 43 2.91 -14.28 -0.93
CA PHE A 43 3.47 -13.34 0.03
C PHE A 43 3.98 -14.06 1.29
N ASN A 44 3.19 -14.97 1.85
CA ASN A 44 3.56 -15.76 3.03
C ASN A 44 4.74 -16.68 2.75
N ARG A 45 4.82 -17.29 1.55
CA ARG A 45 5.98 -18.11 1.15
C ARG A 45 7.26 -17.28 1.10
N PHE A 46 7.18 -16.04 0.59
CA PHE A 46 8.34 -15.16 0.60
C PHE A 46 8.69 -14.68 2.02
N ASP A 47 7.71 -14.37 2.87
CA ASP A 47 7.96 -14.04 4.29
C ASP A 47 8.64 -15.20 5.04
N ALA A 48 8.24 -16.45 4.77
CA ALA A 48 8.92 -17.63 5.31
C ALA A 48 10.39 -17.72 4.84
N THR A 49 10.67 -17.37 3.58
CA THR A 49 12.05 -17.29 3.06
C THR A 49 12.86 -16.24 3.82
N LEU A 50 12.29 -15.06 4.08
CA LEU A 50 12.94 -14.02 4.87
C LEU A 50 13.24 -14.50 6.30
N ARG A 51 12.29 -15.18 6.95
CA ARG A 51 12.48 -15.73 8.29
C ARG A 51 13.59 -16.78 8.33
N ASN A 52 13.62 -17.69 7.36
CA ASN A 52 14.65 -18.72 7.26
C ASN A 52 16.05 -18.14 7.02
N ALA A 53 16.13 -16.99 6.33
CA ALA A 53 17.37 -16.23 6.17
C ALA A 53 17.73 -15.36 7.40
N GLY A 54 17.03 -15.53 8.54
CA GLY A 54 17.32 -14.81 9.79
C GLY A 54 16.68 -13.41 9.89
N TYR A 55 15.93 -12.97 8.88
CA TYR A 55 15.24 -11.68 8.90
C TYR A 55 13.88 -11.80 9.61
N LEU A 56 13.90 -12.00 10.92
CA LEU A 56 12.70 -11.97 11.76
C LEU A 56 12.12 -10.54 11.85
N PRO A 57 10.79 -10.37 12.01
CA PRO A 57 10.22 -9.06 12.25
C PRO A 57 10.70 -8.51 13.60
N MET A 58 11.39 -7.37 13.60
CA MET A 58 12.07 -6.86 14.79
C MET A 58 11.88 -5.36 15.02
N SER A 59 12.09 -4.97 16.28
CA SER A 59 12.08 -3.57 16.76
C SER A 59 10.73 -2.86 16.63
N GLY A 60 9.65 -3.63 16.53
CA GLY A 60 8.28 -3.15 16.39
C GLY A 60 7.93 -2.85 14.94
N GLN A 61 6.77 -2.24 14.72
CA GLN A 61 6.16 -2.15 13.39
C GLN A 61 5.61 -0.75 13.08
N ILE A 62 5.71 -0.37 11.81
CA ILE A 62 5.28 0.93 11.30
C ILE A 62 4.15 0.69 10.31
N LEU A 63 2.99 1.25 10.62
CA LEU A 63 1.78 1.16 9.82
C LEU A 63 1.55 2.48 9.07
N ASP A 64 1.42 2.40 7.76
CA ASP A 64 1.09 3.55 6.92
C ASP A 64 0.33 3.09 5.67
N ALA A 65 -0.23 4.05 4.93
CA ALA A 65 -0.96 3.75 3.71
C ALA A 65 -0.57 4.70 2.57
N THR A 66 -0.47 4.14 1.36
CA THR A 66 -0.19 4.90 0.14
C THR A 66 -1.33 4.76 -0.85
N LEU A 67 -1.60 5.84 -1.58
CA LEU A 67 -2.60 5.86 -2.64
C LEU A 67 -2.02 5.24 -3.92
N VAL A 68 -2.84 4.42 -4.59
CA VAL A 68 -2.50 3.71 -5.83
C VAL A 68 -3.49 4.11 -6.91
N ALA A 69 -3.00 4.74 -7.97
CA ALA A 69 -3.84 5.40 -8.96
C ALA A 69 -4.51 4.37 -9.88
N ALA A 70 -5.72 4.67 -10.33
CA ALA A 70 -6.43 3.90 -11.34
C ALA A 70 -6.93 4.82 -12.48
N PRO A 71 -7.24 4.29 -13.67
CA PRO A 71 -7.84 5.05 -14.75
C PRO A 71 -9.13 5.76 -14.30
N LYS A 72 -9.14 7.09 -14.40
CA LYS A 72 -10.30 7.93 -14.02
C LYS A 72 -11.52 7.54 -14.86
N GLN A 73 -12.62 7.25 -14.18
CA GLN A 73 -13.89 6.89 -14.81
C GLN A 73 -14.75 8.14 -15.03
N ARG A 74 -15.26 8.31 -16.26
CA ARG A 74 -16.29 9.33 -16.56
C ARG A 74 -17.65 8.79 -16.13
N ASN A 75 -18.14 9.26 -14.98
CA ASN A 75 -19.45 8.91 -14.44
C ASN A 75 -20.23 10.19 -14.09
N THR A 76 -21.55 10.14 -14.25
CA THR A 76 -22.45 11.20 -13.78
C THR A 76 -22.50 11.23 -12.25
N ASN A 77 -23.11 12.28 -11.67
CA ASN A 77 -23.22 12.36 -10.20
C ASN A 77 -24.18 11.31 -9.63
N ALA A 78 -25.28 10.99 -10.34
CA ALA A 78 -26.18 9.90 -9.98
C ALA A 78 -25.45 8.54 -10.00
N GLU A 79 -24.72 8.23 -11.08
CA GLU A 79 -23.92 7.01 -11.18
C GLU A 79 -22.87 6.92 -10.05
N LYS A 80 -22.27 8.04 -9.64
CA LYS A 80 -21.32 8.07 -8.51
C LYS A 80 -21.99 7.79 -7.17
N ALA A 81 -23.24 8.25 -6.96
CA ALA A 81 -24.00 8.01 -5.74
C ALA A 81 -24.33 6.52 -5.59
N ASP A 82 -24.86 5.89 -6.65
CA ASP A 82 -25.15 4.45 -6.64
C ASP A 82 -23.91 3.61 -6.38
N LEU A 83 -22.80 3.92 -7.07
CA LEU A 83 -21.54 3.23 -6.83
C LEU A 83 -21.02 3.43 -5.40
N ARG A 84 -21.24 4.60 -4.79
CA ARG A 84 -20.84 4.84 -3.39
C ARG A 84 -21.61 3.93 -2.43
N GLU A 85 -22.87 3.66 -2.73
CA GLU A 85 -23.76 2.75 -1.97
C GLU A 85 -23.60 1.28 -2.39
N GLY A 86 -22.72 0.98 -3.34
CA GLY A 86 -22.47 -0.37 -3.83
C GLY A 86 -23.49 -0.88 -4.84
N ARG A 87 -24.45 -0.05 -5.26
CA ARG A 87 -25.44 -0.36 -6.29
C ARG A 87 -24.83 -0.25 -7.70
N ILE A 88 -25.43 -0.99 -8.63
CA ILE A 88 -25.17 -0.84 -10.06
C ILE A 88 -26.22 0.15 -10.59
N PRO A 89 -25.80 1.25 -11.27
CA PRO A 89 -26.75 2.15 -11.91
C PRO A 89 -27.68 1.39 -12.86
N GLU A 90 -28.98 1.69 -12.82
CA GLU A 90 -30.02 0.98 -13.59
C GLU A 90 -29.70 0.94 -15.09
N ASP A 91 -29.29 2.07 -15.66
CA ASP A 91 -28.86 2.22 -17.06
C ASP A 91 -27.69 1.32 -17.50
N TRP A 92 -27.03 0.65 -16.56
CA TRP A 92 -25.89 -0.23 -16.82
C TRP A 92 -26.29 -1.71 -16.81
N GLN A 93 -27.40 -2.07 -16.17
CA GLN A 93 -27.77 -3.47 -15.94
C GLN A 93 -27.90 -4.24 -17.26
N ASP A 94 -28.53 -3.62 -18.26
CA ASP A 94 -28.72 -4.19 -19.60
C ASP A 94 -27.52 -3.95 -20.54
N LYS A 95 -26.40 -3.41 -20.05
CA LYS A 95 -25.21 -3.04 -20.84
C LYS A 95 -23.97 -3.80 -20.37
N PRO A 96 -23.85 -5.11 -20.68
CA PRO A 96 -22.75 -5.95 -20.18
C PRO A 96 -21.36 -5.44 -20.59
N ALA A 97 -21.22 -4.88 -21.80
CA ALA A 97 -19.98 -4.26 -22.24
C ALA A 97 -19.60 -3.05 -21.36
N LYS A 98 -20.55 -2.17 -21.03
CA LYS A 98 -20.33 -1.02 -20.14
C LYS A 98 -19.90 -1.51 -18.75
N LEU A 99 -20.58 -2.50 -18.19
CA LEU A 99 -20.28 -3.07 -16.87
C LEU A 99 -18.85 -3.60 -16.75
N SER A 100 -18.36 -4.29 -17.78
CA SER A 100 -17.02 -4.88 -17.79
C SER A 100 -15.89 -3.83 -17.80
N HIS A 101 -16.14 -2.65 -18.38
CA HIS A 101 -15.18 -1.55 -18.49
C HIS A 101 -15.16 -0.63 -17.26
N LYS A 102 -16.25 -0.59 -16.48
CA LYS A 102 -16.38 0.31 -15.34
C LYS A 102 -15.76 -0.27 -14.08
N ASP A 103 -14.79 0.45 -13.51
CA ASP A 103 -14.29 0.12 -12.17
C ASP A 103 -15.27 0.57 -11.08
N ARG A 104 -16.08 -0.39 -10.63
CA ARG A 104 -17.07 -0.22 -9.57
C ARG A 104 -16.49 -0.28 -8.16
N HIS A 105 -15.20 -0.58 -7.98
CA HIS A 105 -14.56 -0.71 -6.66
C HIS A 105 -13.62 0.46 -6.35
N ALA A 106 -12.96 1.03 -7.36
CA ALA A 106 -12.18 2.25 -7.17
C ALA A 106 -13.06 3.42 -6.69
N ARG A 107 -12.53 4.29 -5.82
CA ARG A 107 -13.26 5.44 -5.27
C ARG A 107 -12.44 6.71 -5.39
N TRP A 108 -13.13 7.85 -5.39
CA TRP A 108 -12.51 9.17 -5.29
C TRP A 108 -12.17 9.50 -3.84
N THR A 109 -11.03 10.15 -3.62
CA THR A 109 -10.64 10.76 -2.34
C THR A 109 -9.95 12.10 -2.60
N LEU A 110 -9.78 12.91 -1.55
CA LEU A 110 -9.00 14.13 -1.59
C LEU A 110 -7.66 13.90 -0.89
N LYS A 111 -6.57 14.17 -1.61
CA LYS A 111 -5.24 14.22 -1.04
C LYS A 111 -4.92 15.67 -0.66
N PHE A 112 -4.86 15.93 0.64
CA PHE A 112 -4.47 17.25 1.14
C PHE A 112 -2.96 17.36 1.22
N THR A 113 -2.41 18.43 0.67
CA THR A 113 -1.02 18.83 0.83
C THR A 113 -1.01 20.16 1.54
N LYS A 114 -0.32 20.24 2.68
CA LYS A 114 -0.22 21.50 3.40
C LYS A 114 0.50 22.55 2.56
N ALA A 115 0.04 23.78 2.65
CA ALA A 115 0.77 24.92 2.10
C ALA A 115 2.22 24.88 2.63
N LYS A 116 3.18 24.83 1.70
CA LYS A 116 4.61 24.96 2.00
C LYS A 116 5.06 26.33 1.53
N ARG A 117 6.00 26.93 2.27
CA ARG A 117 6.69 28.14 1.83
C ARG A 117 7.38 27.84 0.50
N GLN A 118 7.09 28.66 -0.50
CA GLN A 118 7.69 28.58 -1.82
C GLN A 118 9.12 29.16 -1.77
N ASP A 119 9.93 28.87 -2.79
CA ASP A 119 11.32 29.31 -2.86
C ASP A 119 11.46 30.84 -2.93
N ASP A 120 10.40 31.53 -3.38
CA ASP A 120 10.25 33.00 -3.38
C ASP A 120 9.90 33.58 -1.99
N GLY A 121 9.84 32.75 -0.95
CA GLY A 121 9.50 33.13 0.41
C GLY A 121 8.01 33.32 0.67
N THR A 122 7.14 33.21 -0.34
CA THR A 122 5.69 33.33 -0.20
C THR A 122 5.08 32.09 0.45
N MET A 123 4.03 32.30 1.25
CA MET A 123 3.25 31.23 1.87
C MET A 123 1.89 31.18 1.16
N PRO A 124 1.54 30.07 0.48
CA PRO A 124 0.19 29.89 -0.05
C PRO A 124 -0.83 29.98 1.09
N SER A 125 -1.91 30.73 0.87
CA SER A 125 -2.96 30.96 1.88
C SER A 125 -3.82 29.73 2.17
N SER A 126 -3.76 28.71 1.31
CA SER A 126 -4.62 27.53 1.39
C SER A 126 -3.86 26.23 1.17
N ASP A 127 -4.30 25.19 1.88
CA ASP A 127 -3.87 23.82 1.63
C ASP A 127 -4.37 23.35 0.26
N LEU A 128 -3.54 22.60 -0.46
CA LEU A 128 -3.90 22.08 -1.78
C LEU A 128 -4.63 20.74 -1.63
N ALA A 129 -5.90 20.70 -2.03
CA ALA A 129 -6.67 19.47 -2.12
C ALA A 129 -6.63 18.91 -3.56
N ILE A 130 -5.90 17.81 -3.75
CA ILE A 130 -5.76 17.16 -5.06
C ILE A 130 -6.74 15.97 -5.12
N PRO A 131 -7.69 15.94 -6.07
CA PRO A 131 -8.58 14.79 -6.22
C PRO A 131 -7.80 13.58 -6.74
N PHE A 132 -8.02 12.43 -6.10
CA PHE A 132 -7.36 11.18 -6.42
C PHE A 132 -8.40 10.07 -6.65
N PHE A 133 -8.22 9.28 -7.71
CA PHE A 133 -9.08 8.14 -8.02
C PHE A 133 -8.27 6.85 -8.04
N GLY A 134 -8.74 5.84 -7.29
CA GLY A 134 -8.14 4.52 -7.31
C GLY A 134 -8.31 3.75 -6.01
N TYR A 135 -7.20 3.18 -5.56
CA TYR A 135 -7.09 2.28 -4.42
C TYR A 135 -6.11 2.82 -3.38
N LYS A 136 -6.01 2.12 -2.26
CA LYS A 136 -5.05 2.38 -1.19
C LYS A 136 -4.37 1.07 -0.79
N SER A 137 -3.06 1.11 -0.61
CA SER A 137 -2.26 0.02 -0.05
C SER A 137 -1.89 0.39 1.37
N HIS A 138 -2.48 -0.30 2.35
CA HIS A 138 -2.10 -0.22 3.75
C HIS A 138 -0.99 -1.24 3.99
N VAL A 139 0.13 -0.82 4.57
CA VAL A 139 1.29 -1.69 4.81
C VAL A 139 1.77 -1.54 6.24
N SER A 140 2.11 -2.67 6.85
CA SER A 140 2.84 -2.75 8.11
C SER A 140 4.22 -3.32 7.83
N ILE A 141 5.24 -2.54 8.15
CA ILE A 141 6.65 -2.95 8.00
C ILE A 141 7.27 -3.24 9.35
N ASP A 142 8.24 -4.14 9.40
CA ASP A 142 9.14 -4.22 10.57
C ASP A 142 10.09 -3.00 10.59
N ARG A 143 10.46 -2.54 11.79
CA ARG A 143 11.29 -1.33 11.92
C ARG A 143 12.76 -1.57 11.59
N LYS A 144 13.31 -2.75 11.94
CA LYS A 144 14.75 -3.04 11.83
C LYS A 144 15.20 -3.18 10.38
N TYR A 145 14.54 -4.06 9.62
CA TYR A 145 14.92 -4.43 8.25
C TYR A 145 14.09 -3.71 7.19
N ARG A 146 12.91 -3.22 7.56
CA ARG A 146 11.95 -2.52 6.70
C ARG A 146 11.28 -3.43 5.67
N PHE A 147 11.09 -4.72 5.97
CA PHE A 147 10.25 -5.57 5.13
C PHE A 147 8.77 -5.31 5.42
N ILE A 148 7.95 -5.37 4.38
CA ILE A 148 6.49 -5.44 4.53
C ILE A 148 6.16 -6.81 5.10
N ARG A 149 5.43 -6.84 6.23
CA ARG A 149 5.02 -8.07 6.94
C ARG A 149 3.53 -8.32 6.87
N LYS A 150 2.72 -7.26 6.88
CA LYS A 150 1.27 -7.31 6.67
C LYS A 150 0.86 -6.20 5.73
N TRP A 151 -0.17 -6.43 4.94
CA TRP A 151 -0.70 -5.42 4.04
C TRP A 151 -2.17 -5.67 3.75
N LYS A 152 -2.86 -4.65 3.26
CA LYS A 152 -4.25 -4.73 2.83
C LYS A 152 -4.52 -3.73 1.72
N THR A 153 -5.32 -4.13 0.74
CA THR A 153 -5.80 -3.24 -0.32
C THR A 153 -7.24 -2.85 -0.07
N THR A 154 -7.53 -1.56 -0.21
CA THR A 154 -8.90 -1.01 -0.16
C THR A 154 -9.09 0.02 -1.27
N HIS A 155 -10.32 0.51 -1.44
CA HIS A 155 -10.57 1.66 -2.31
C HIS A 155 -9.98 2.94 -1.70
N ALA A 156 -9.64 3.94 -2.52
CA ALA A 156 -8.91 5.14 -2.06
C ALA A 156 -9.64 5.94 -0.95
N ALA A 157 -10.97 5.92 -0.94
CA ALA A 157 -11.79 6.60 0.06
C ALA A 157 -11.87 5.88 1.43
N ALA A 158 -11.27 4.69 1.57
CA ALA A 158 -11.37 3.93 2.81
C ALA A 158 -10.63 4.65 3.95
N SER A 159 -11.26 4.69 5.12
CA SER A 159 -10.67 5.27 6.33
C SER A 159 -9.54 4.39 6.84
N ASP A 160 -8.34 4.97 6.94
CA ASP A 160 -7.12 4.27 7.35
C ASP A 160 -7.26 3.65 8.72
N GLY A 161 -7.75 4.43 9.70
CA GLY A 161 -7.87 3.99 11.08
C GLY A 161 -8.68 2.73 11.26
N ALA A 162 -9.77 2.55 10.49
CA ALA A 162 -10.60 1.35 10.61
C ALA A 162 -9.87 0.06 10.20
N ARG A 163 -8.85 0.16 9.33
CA ARG A 163 -8.17 -1.00 8.75
C ARG A 163 -7.14 -1.64 9.67
N LEU A 164 -6.65 -0.91 10.69
CA LEU A 164 -5.64 -1.41 11.63
C LEU A 164 -6.01 -2.77 12.25
N ARG A 165 -7.30 -2.94 12.59
CA ARG A 165 -7.83 -4.13 13.24
C ARG A 165 -8.08 -5.29 12.27
N GLU A 166 -7.87 -5.08 10.97
CA GLU A 166 -8.16 -6.05 9.92
C GLU A 166 -6.94 -6.88 9.52
N GLY A 167 -6.14 -7.30 10.51
CA GLY A 167 -4.96 -8.15 10.30
C GLY A 167 -3.68 -7.40 9.89
N LEU A 168 -3.64 -6.08 10.05
CA LEU A 168 -2.46 -5.28 9.69
C LEU A 168 -1.36 -5.29 10.77
N LEU A 169 -1.62 -5.77 11.98
CA LEU A 169 -0.62 -5.89 13.03
C LEU A 169 -0.04 -7.29 13.12
N ASP A 170 1.28 -7.39 13.13
CA ASP A 170 2.01 -8.64 13.29
C ASP A 170 2.41 -8.86 14.75
N LYS A 171 1.86 -9.91 15.38
CA LYS A 171 2.21 -10.32 16.74
C LYS A 171 3.52 -11.10 16.84
N THR A 172 4.05 -11.58 15.71
CA THR A 172 5.31 -12.31 15.68
C THR A 172 6.52 -11.38 15.68
N ASN A 173 6.31 -10.07 15.71
CA ASN A 173 7.38 -9.10 15.87
C ASN A 173 7.96 -9.14 17.29
N THR A 174 9.28 -9.13 17.40
CA THR A 174 9.99 -9.24 18.68
C THR A 174 9.75 -8.05 19.62
N ALA A 175 9.18 -6.94 19.13
CA ALA A 175 8.73 -5.86 19.99
C ALA A 175 7.28 -5.45 19.70
N SER A 176 6.60 -5.02 20.76
CA SER A 176 5.17 -4.68 20.76
C SER A 176 4.84 -3.27 20.26
N SER A 177 5.85 -2.43 19.98
CA SER A 177 5.61 -1.02 19.62
C SER A 177 5.03 -0.87 18.21
N VAL A 178 3.97 -0.05 18.09
CA VAL A 178 3.27 0.25 16.83
C VAL A 178 3.32 1.75 16.55
N TRP A 179 3.99 2.15 15.47
CA TRP A 179 4.01 3.54 14.99
C TRP A 179 3.04 3.72 13.82
N ALA A 180 2.19 4.74 13.90
CA ALA A 180 1.26 5.08 12.84
C ALA A 180 0.89 6.57 12.88
N ASP A 181 0.26 7.07 11.83
CA ASP A 181 -0.22 8.45 11.75
C ASP A 181 -1.43 8.73 12.68
N THR A 182 -1.88 10.00 12.71
CA THR A 182 -3.01 10.40 13.53
C THR A 182 -4.36 9.80 13.10
N ALA A 183 -4.51 9.37 11.85
CA ALA A 183 -5.73 8.74 11.35
C ALA A 183 -5.96 7.37 12.01
N TYR A 184 -4.88 6.68 12.40
CA TYR A 184 -4.95 5.43 13.15
C TYR A 184 -5.28 5.61 14.65
N ARG A 185 -5.28 6.85 15.18
CA ARG A 185 -5.58 7.11 16.60
C ARG A 185 -7.07 7.28 16.87
N SER A 186 -7.74 6.18 17.15
CA SER A 186 -9.13 6.13 17.65
C SER A 186 -9.17 5.34 18.96
N LYS A 187 -10.17 5.60 19.82
CA LYS A 187 -10.35 4.84 21.08
C LYS A 187 -10.40 3.33 20.81
N ALA A 188 -11.22 2.90 19.85
CA ALA A 188 -11.33 1.50 19.46
C ALA A 188 -10.00 0.86 18.99
N ASN A 189 -9.10 1.64 18.38
CA ASN A 189 -7.78 1.12 17.99
C ASN A 189 -6.80 1.08 19.16
N GLU A 190 -6.85 2.05 20.07
CA GLU A 190 -6.02 2.05 21.28
C GLU A 190 -6.43 0.87 22.17
N ASP A 191 -7.73 0.69 22.43
CA ASP A 191 -8.28 -0.43 23.21
C ASP A 191 -7.93 -1.79 22.56
N PHE A 192 -8.01 -1.87 21.21
CA PHE A 192 -7.59 -3.07 20.48
C PHE A 192 -6.10 -3.34 20.63
N MET A 193 -5.24 -2.32 20.47
CA MET A 193 -3.79 -2.50 20.61
C MET A 193 -3.44 -2.97 22.03
N GLU A 194 -4.01 -2.35 23.05
CA GLU A 194 -3.83 -2.74 24.45
C GLU A 194 -4.26 -4.18 24.69
N LYS A 195 -5.48 -4.56 24.27
CA LYS A 195 -6.00 -5.94 24.40
C LYS A 195 -5.13 -6.97 23.68
N GLN A 196 -4.47 -6.58 22.59
CA GLN A 196 -3.60 -7.46 21.80
C GLN A 196 -2.13 -7.43 22.26
N GLY A 197 -1.79 -6.67 23.31
CA GLY A 197 -0.43 -6.58 23.88
C GLY A 197 0.51 -5.63 23.13
N PHE A 198 -0.03 -4.74 22.29
CA PHE A 198 0.75 -3.75 21.56
C PHE A 198 0.92 -2.44 22.34
N VAL A 199 2.08 -1.80 22.17
CA VAL A 199 2.37 -0.48 22.74
C VAL A 199 2.19 0.60 21.68
N SER A 200 1.14 1.40 21.84
CA SER A 200 0.81 2.49 20.91
C SER A 200 1.86 3.60 20.93
N LYS A 201 2.51 3.80 19.78
CA LYS A 201 3.34 4.97 19.46
C LYS A 201 2.70 5.80 18.36
N VAL A 202 1.38 5.70 18.19
CA VAL A 202 0.60 6.46 17.21
C VAL A 202 0.67 7.97 17.51
N HIS A 203 0.66 8.82 16.49
CA HIS A 203 0.68 10.27 16.66
C HIS A 203 -0.54 10.79 17.43
N ARG A 204 -0.33 11.77 18.32
CA ARG A 204 -1.43 12.46 19.01
C ARG A 204 -2.04 13.53 18.12
N LYS A 205 -3.36 13.64 18.15
CA LYS A 205 -4.12 14.65 17.40
C LYS A 205 -3.94 16.04 18.03
N LYS A 206 -3.98 17.07 17.19
CA LYS A 206 -4.04 18.46 17.66
C LYS A 206 -5.37 18.67 18.37
N PRO A 207 -5.40 19.26 19.58
CA PRO A 207 -6.66 19.63 20.23
C PRO A 207 -7.45 20.61 19.38
N HIS A 208 -8.79 20.54 19.44
CA HIS A 208 -9.65 21.40 18.64
C HIS A 208 -9.43 22.88 19.01
N LEU A 209 -9.27 23.74 17.99
CA LEU A 209 -9.05 25.20 18.09
C LEU A 209 -7.88 25.66 18.97
N LYS A 210 -7.04 24.75 19.47
CA LYS A 210 -5.89 25.09 20.33
C LYS A 210 -4.58 24.71 19.66
N PRO A 211 -3.47 25.44 19.92
CA PRO A 211 -2.16 25.02 19.44
C PRO A 211 -1.79 23.66 20.02
N MET A 212 -0.97 22.90 19.30
CA MET A 212 -0.45 21.64 19.82
C MET A 212 0.47 21.94 21.01
N PRO A 213 0.29 21.32 22.20
CA PRO A 213 1.21 21.50 23.32
C PRO A 213 2.65 21.12 22.94
N ARG A 214 3.65 21.90 23.38
CA ARG A 214 5.07 21.72 23.00
C ARG A 214 5.58 20.30 23.28
N HIS A 215 5.20 19.70 24.41
CA HIS A 215 5.61 18.33 24.75
C HIS A 215 5.02 17.29 23.77
N ILE A 216 3.80 17.48 23.27
CA ILE A 216 3.18 16.62 22.25
C ILE A 216 3.88 16.82 20.90
N GLN A 217 4.20 18.07 20.54
CA GLN A 217 4.95 18.36 19.32
C GLN A 217 6.30 17.62 19.31
N LYS A 218 7.09 17.75 20.39
CA LYS A 218 8.37 17.02 20.54
C LYS A 218 8.19 15.50 20.46
N SER A 219 7.17 14.95 21.12
CA SER A 219 6.86 13.52 21.06
C SER A 219 6.49 13.05 19.63
N ASN A 220 5.62 13.78 18.94
CA ASN A 220 5.24 13.48 17.56
C ASN A 220 6.42 13.63 16.59
N ALA A 221 7.33 14.59 16.83
CA ALA A 221 8.54 14.74 16.03
C ALA A 221 9.44 13.51 16.16
N GLY A 222 9.68 13.03 17.39
CA GLY A 222 10.44 11.79 17.62
C GLY A 222 9.80 10.56 16.96
N LYS A 223 8.46 10.44 17.01
CA LYS A 223 7.71 9.38 16.32
C LYS A 223 7.81 9.50 14.80
N SER A 224 7.84 10.72 14.25
CA SER A 224 7.93 10.98 12.81
C SER A 224 9.25 10.48 12.23
N ILE A 225 10.37 10.65 12.96
CA ILE A 225 11.69 10.12 12.57
C ILE A 225 11.66 8.60 12.41
N ILE A 226 10.89 7.90 13.26
CA ILE A 226 10.76 6.45 13.15
C ILE A 226 9.87 6.09 11.98
N ARG A 227 8.73 6.77 11.83
CA ARG A 227 7.71 6.49 10.81
C ARG A 227 8.22 6.74 9.39
N SER A 228 9.08 7.74 9.17
CA SER A 228 9.62 8.07 7.83
C SER A 228 10.29 6.88 7.14
N ARG A 229 10.71 5.84 7.88
CA ARG A 229 11.24 4.60 7.30
C ARG A 229 10.29 3.93 6.30
N VAL A 230 8.98 4.04 6.48
CA VAL A 230 7.98 3.48 5.54
C VAL A 230 7.90 4.27 4.24
N GLU A 231 8.30 5.54 4.24
CA GLU A 231 8.28 6.37 3.03
C GLU A 231 9.27 5.84 1.99
N HIS A 232 10.39 5.22 2.42
CA HIS A 232 11.31 4.53 1.51
C HIS A 232 10.67 3.35 0.79
N VAL A 233 9.76 2.62 1.45
CA VAL A 233 9.00 1.53 0.85
C VAL A 233 8.16 2.07 -0.29
N PHE A 234 7.40 3.13 0.00
CA PHE A 234 6.55 3.75 -1.00
C PHE A 234 7.34 4.43 -2.12
N ALA A 235 8.50 5.00 -1.82
CA ALA A 235 9.39 5.60 -2.82
C ALA A 235 9.92 4.55 -3.80
N ASP A 236 10.41 3.40 -3.31
CA ASP A 236 10.85 2.30 -4.18
C ASP A 236 9.69 1.80 -5.03
N GLN A 237 8.53 1.52 -4.42
CA GLN A 237 7.35 1.06 -5.16
C GLN A 237 6.91 2.04 -6.25
N LYS A 238 6.90 3.34 -5.96
CA LYS A 238 6.59 4.39 -6.95
C LYS A 238 7.62 4.42 -8.08
N SER A 239 8.92 4.33 -7.75
CA SER A 239 9.98 4.35 -8.76
C SER A 239 9.90 3.17 -9.73
N GLN A 240 9.54 1.99 -9.23
CA GLN A 240 9.55 0.75 -10.02
C GLN A 240 8.24 0.50 -10.78
N THR A 241 7.11 0.94 -10.23
CA THR A 241 5.78 0.54 -10.74
C THR A 241 4.90 1.72 -11.13
N GLY A 242 5.29 2.94 -10.79
CA GLY A 242 4.44 4.13 -10.88
C GLY A 242 3.23 4.11 -9.92
N LEU A 243 3.08 3.06 -9.09
CA LEU A 243 1.88 2.78 -8.27
C LEU A 243 0.56 3.05 -9.02
N PHE A 244 0.45 2.46 -10.22
CA PHE A 244 -0.72 2.59 -11.07
C PHE A 244 -1.32 1.22 -11.40
N VAL A 245 -2.62 1.07 -11.17
CA VAL A 245 -3.38 -0.16 -11.43
C VAL A 245 -4.31 0.06 -12.61
N ARG A 246 -4.04 -0.62 -13.72
CA ARG A 246 -4.88 -0.59 -14.95
C ARG A 246 -6.03 -1.59 -14.91
N THR A 247 -6.00 -2.54 -13.98
CA THR A 247 -7.01 -3.61 -13.92
C THR A 247 -8.28 -3.13 -13.23
N VAL A 248 -9.42 -3.58 -13.74
CA VAL A 248 -10.73 -3.28 -13.18
C VAL A 248 -11.05 -4.21 -12.01
N GLY A 249 -11.38 -3.62 -10.87
CA GLY A 249 -11.91 -4.29 -9.68
C GLY A 249 -10.89 -4.65 -8.61
N ILE A 250 -11.38 -4.71 -7.36
CA ILE A 250 -10.54 -4.81 -6.16
C ILE A 250 -9.66 -6.06 -6.16
N SER A 251 -10.16 -7.24 -6.54
CA SER A 251 -9.36 -8.47 -6.50
C SER A 251 -8.13 -8.40 -7.40
N ARG A 252 -8.27 -7.81 -8.59
CA ARG A 252 -7.14 -7.61 -9.52
C ARG A 252 -6.19 -6.52 -9.02
N ALA A 253 -6.73 -5.46 -8.44
CA ALA A 253 -5.93 -4.41 -7.80
C ALA A 253 -5.10 -4.98 -6.64
N THR A 254 -5.70 -5.81 -5.79
CA THR A 254 -5.04 -6.53 -4.69
C THR A 254 -3.92 -7.41 -5.23
N MET A 255 -4.17 -8.20 -6.28
CA MET A 255 -3.11 -9.01 -6.92
C MET A 255 -1.93 -8.13 -7.38
N ARG A 256 -2.23 -7.02 -8.06
CA ARG A 256 -1.19 -6.12 -8.61
C ARG A 256 -0.38 -5.43 -7.51
N ILE A 257 -1.05 -4.96 -6.45
CA ILE A 257 -0.42 -4.32 -5.30
C ILE A 257 0.39 -5.33 -4.49
N GLY A 258 -0.14 -6.53 -4.27
CA GLY A 258 0.57 -7.60 -3.58
C GLY A 258 1.86 -7.98 -4.31
N LEU A 259 1.83 -8.10 -5.64
CA LEU A 259 3.05 -8.33 -6.43
C LEU A 259 4.06 -7.19 -6.25
N ALA A 260 3.61 -5.93 -6.21
CA ALA A 260 4.50 -4.80 -5.94
C ALA A 260 5.10 -4.85 -4.52
N ASN A 261 4.34 -5.31 -3.53
CA ASN A 261 4.85 -5.53 -2.17
C ASN A 261 5.91 -6.66 -2.13
N ILE A 262 5.68 -7.76 -2.84
CA ILE A 262 6.64 -8.87 -2.95
C ILE A 262 7.93 -8.38 -3.63
N VAL A 263 7.82 -7.67 -4.77
CA VAL A 263 8.97 -7.14 -5.50
C VAL A 263 9.79 -6.19 -4.61
N TYR A 264 9.13 -5.31 -3.84
CA TYR A 264 9.81 -4.48 -2.86
C TYR A 264 10.61 -5.33 -1.86
N ASN A 265 9.97 -6.34 -1.25
CA ASN A 265 10.62 -7.21 -0.28
C ASN A 265 11.81 -7.97 -0.91
N MET A 266 11.69 -8.48 -2.13
CA MET A 266 12.79 -9.14 -2.85
C MET A 266 13.98 -8.20 -3.07
N ARG A 267 13.73 -6.98 -3.53
CA ARG A 267 14.78 -5.96 -3.73
C ARG A 267 15.44 -5.58 -2.41
N ARG A 268 14.63 -5.42 -1.36
CA ARG A 268 15.10 -5.08 -0.01
C ARG A 268 15.96 -6.19 0.57
N PHE A 269 15.60 -7.45 0.34
CA PHE A 269 16.36 -8.62 0.74
C PHE A 269 17.72 -8.64 0.07
N LEU A 270 17.76 -8.55 -1.27
CA LEU A 270 19.02 -8.50 -2.02
C LEU A 270 19.92 -7.33 -1.59
N PHE A 271 19.34 -6.18 -1.24
CA PHE A 271 20.10 -5.05 -0.71
C PHE A 271 20.76 -5.37 0.64
N LEU A 272 20.03 -6.01 1.56
CA LEU A 272 20.57 -6.38 2.88
C LEU A 272 21.63 -7.49 2.77
N GLU A 273 21.41 -8.49 1.91
CA GLU A 273 22.38 -9.55 1.64
C GLU A 273 23.70 -8.98 1.10
N ARG A 274 23.64 -8.02 0.17
CA ARG A 274 24.84 -7.35 -0.35
C ARG A 274 25.58 -6.56 0.72
N LEU A 275 24.87 -5.85 1.58
CA LEU A 275 25.50 -5.12 2.69
C LEU A 275 26.20 -6.08 3.66
N ASN A 276 25.57 -7.22 3.96
CA ASN A 276 26.13 -8.23 4.85
C ASN A 276 27.35 -8.95 4.22
N ALA A 277 27.35 -9.17 2.91
CA ALA A 277 28.47 -9.79 2.21
C ALA A 277 29.68 -8.86 2.03
N SER A 278 29.48 -7.54 2.15
CA SER A 278 30.55 -6.52 2.09
C SER A 278 31.03 -6.06 3.47
N ALA A 279 30.46 -6.60 4.55
CA ALA A 279 30.82 -6.31 5.93
C ALA A 279 31.68 -7.44 6.50
#